data_AF-A0A9X1MZ85-F1
#
_entry.id   AF-A0A9X1MZ85-F1
#
_cell.length_a   1.000
_cell.length_b   1.000
_cell.length_c   1.000
_cell.angle_alpha   90.00
_cell.angle_beta   90.00
_cell.angle_gamma   90.00
#
_symmetry.space_group_name_H-M   'P 1'
#
loop_
_entity.id
_entity.type
_entity.pdbx_description
1 polymer ?
#
loop_
_entity_poly.entity_id
_entity_poly.type
_entity_poly.pdbx_seq_one_letter_code
_entity_poly.pdbx_strand_id
1 'polypeptide(L)'
;MTKEQLYKLLYDVWKKSTKANFSGVGIIICTNTDNLPITNLRDTNPVQNNSTLELLSEISNKNNKYHDGFHILNESGSITHTAQYFSPQIIHDVWFDRSRIVGGRFVAALYGSCIAEIKFTGIVSEGARLSIFSNGKEIHYEELQ
;
A
#
# COMPACT_ATOMS: atom_id res chain seq x y z
N MET A 1 -10.67 8.13 6.01
CA MET A 1 -9.84 8.53 4.86
C MET A 1 -10.63 8.26 3.59
N THR A 2 -10.71 9.23 2.69
CA THR A 2 -11.35 9.10 1.36
C THR A 2 -10.38 8.59 0.31
N LYS A 3 -10.88 8.22 -0.87
CA LYS A 3 -10.03 7.81 -2.01
C LYS A 3 -9.08 8.92 -2.42
N GLU A 4 -9.54 10.17 -2.45
CA GLU A 4 -8.76 11.36 -2.85
C GLU A 4 -7.63 11.63 -1.84
N GLN A 5 -7.89 11.44 -0.55
CA GLN A 5 -6.87 11.54 0.49
C GLN A 5 -5.80 10.45 0.35
N LEU A 6 -6.21 9.20 0.06
CA LEU A 6 -5.26 8.11 -0.20
C LEU A 6 -4.43 8.36 -1.46
N TYR A 7 -5.07 8.79 -2.55
CA TYR A 7 -4.40 9.19 -3.78
C TYR A 7 -3.33 10.25 -3.50
N LYS A 8 -3.72 11.34 -2.82
CA LYS A 8 -2.80 12.43 -2.49
C LYS A 8 -1.61 11.92 -1.66
N LEU A 9 -1.87 11.07 -0.66
CA LEU A 9 -0.81 10.49 0.16
C LEU A 9 0.18 9.66 -0.67
N LEU A 10 -0.32 8.76 -1.52
CA LEU A 10 0.50 7.92 -2.39
C LEU A 10 1.35 8.76 -3.36
N TYR A 11 0.72 9.77 -3.99
CA TYR A 11 1.40 10.70 -4.88
C TYR A 11 2.49 11.49 -4.15
N ASP A 12 2.19 12.03 -2.98
CA ASP A 12 3.15 12.81 -2.19
C ASP A 12 4.32 11.95 -1.70
N VAL A 13 4.07 10.70 -1.29
CA VAL A 13 5.12 9.73 -0.93
C VAL A 13 6.04 9.50 -2.11
N TRP A 14 5.49 9.15 -3.27
CA TRP A 14 6.27 8.96 -4.49
C TRP A 14 7.05 10.22 -4.87
N LYS A 15 6.41 11.39 -4.83
CA LYS A 15 7.03 12.68 -5.19
C LYS A 15 8.20 13.03 -4.27
N LYS A 16 8.08 12.73 -2.98
CA LYS A 16 9.11 13.01 -1.98
C LYS A 16 10.25 11.99 -1.99
N SER A 17 9.99 10.75 -2.36
CA SER A 17 11.01 9.70 -2.43
C SER A 17 12.04 9.94 -3.55
N THR A 18 13.29 9.58 -3.28
CA THR A 18 14.35 9.56 -4.31
C THR A 18 14.09 8.44 -5.30
N LYS A 19 13.85 8.79 -6.58
CA LYS A 19 13.43 7.83 -7.62
C LYS A 19 14.37 6.63 -7.77
N ALA A 20 15.68 6.85 -7.73
CA ALA A 20 16.68 5.78 -7.85
C ALA A 20 16.59 4.70 -6.76
N ASN A 21 16.08 5.07 -5.57
CA ASN A 21 16.01 4.18 -4.41
C ASN A 21 14.57 3.89 -3.99
N PHE A 22 13.56 4.25 -4.79
CA PHE A 22 12.17 4.00 -4.43
C PHE A 22 11.81 2.52 -4.66
N SER A 23 11.35 1.82 -3.64
CA SER A 23 10.93 0.42 -3.72
C SER A 23 9.47 0.24 -4.16
N GLY A 24 8.76 1.35 -4.35
CA GLY A 24 7.31 1.36 -4.25
C GLY A 24 6.81 1.30 -2.81
N VAL A 25 5.51 1.58 -2.64
CA VAL A 25 4.81 1.57 -1.36
C VAL A 25 3.47 0.85 -1.52
N GLY A 26 3.05 0.13 -0.47
CA GLY A 26 1.71 -0.46 -0.36
C GLY A 26 1.02 0.03 0.90
N ILE A 27 -0.22 0.51 0.78
CA ILE A 27 -1.03 1.04 1.86
C ILE A 27 -2.35 0.28 1.93
N ILE A 28 -2.76 -0.08 3.14
CA ILE A 28 -4.09 -0.62 3.45
C ILE A 28 -4.79 0.38 4.36
N ILE A 29 -5.99 0.81 3.98
CA ILE A 29 -6.89 1.59 4.84
C ILE A 29 -7.91 0.64 5.43
N CYS A 30 -7.84 0.44 6.74
CA CYS A 30 -8.63 -0.56 7.44
C CYS A 30 -9.15 -0.05 8.79
N THR A 31 -10.32 -0.53 9.20
CA THR A 31 -10.93 -0.21 10.50
C THR A 31 -10.45 -1.14 11.61
N ASN A 32 -10.21 -2.42 11.32
CA ASN A 32 -9.73 -3.42 12.26
C ASN A 32 -8.78 -4.44 11.60
N THR A 33 -7.62 -4.68 12.21
CA THR A 33 -6.59 -5.60 11.70
C THR A 33 -6.69 -7.03 12.21
N ASP A 34 -7.55 -7.35 13.18
CA ASP A 34 -7.58 -8.63 13.89
C ASP A 34 -7.65 -9.86 12.98
N ASN A 35 -8.40 -9.77 11.87
CA ASN A 35 -8.62 -10.87 10.94
C ASN A 35 -7.88 -10.70 9.61
N LEU A 36 -7.03 -9.68 9.47
CA LEU A 36 -6.27 -9.51 8.24
C LEU A 36 -5.19 -10.60 8.14
N PRO A 37 -4.97 -11.18 6.94
CA PRO A 37 -3.92 -12.16 6.71
C PRO A 37 -2.56 -11.47 6.61
N ILE A 38 -2.10 -10.95 7.76
CA ILE A 38 -0.86 -10.20 7.92
C ILE A 38 0.09 -10.87 8.90
N THR A 39 1.39 -10.67 8.68
CA THR A 39 2.41 -10.91 9.70
C THR A 39 3.49 -9.84 9.62
N ASN A 40 4.08 -9.49 10.76
CA ASN A 40 5.21 -8.57 10.82
C ASN A 40 6.39 -9.17 10.04
N LEU A 41 6.94 -8.43 9.07
CA LEU A 41 8.20 -8.80 8.42
C LEU A 41 9.41 -8.47 9.28
N ARG A 42 9.22 -7.67 10.33
CA ARG A 42 10.27 -7.09 11.19
C ARG A 42 9.86 -7.21 12.65
N ASP A 43 10.83 -7.47 13.51
CA ASP A 43 10.61 -7.60 14.96
C ASP A 43 10.40 -6.26 15.68
N THR A 44 10.68 -5.16 14.98
CA THR A 44 10.65 -3.80 15.52
C THR A 44 9.77 -2.92 14.66
N ASN A 45 9.25 -1.84 15.24
CA ASN A 45 8.57 -0.77 14.50
C ASN A 45 9.54 0.40 14.26
N PRO A 46 9.37 1.18 13.18
CA PRO A 46 10.08 2.44 13.03
C PRO A 46 9.64 3.43 14.11
N VAL A 47 10.54 4.34 14.46
CA VAL A 47 10.24 5.42 15.41
C VAL A 47 9.27 6.40 14.74
N GLN A 48 8.06 6.55 15.29
CA GLN A 48 7.01 7.40 14.73
C GLN A 48 7.10 8.86 15.23
N ASN A 49 8.24 9.52 15.01
CA ASN A 49 8.41 10.93 15.38
C ASN A 49 7.99 11.89 14.26
N ASN A 50 7.71 11.37 13.08
CA ASN A 50 7.41 12.13 11.87
C ASN A 50 5.93 11.99 11.49
N SER A 51 5.47 12.88 10.59
CA SER A 51 4.12 12.72 10.01
C SER A 51 4.01 11.41 9.21
N THR A 52 2.79 10.93 8.98
CA THR A 52 2.52 9.75 8.13
C THR A 52 3.24 9.84 6.78
N LEU A 53 3.19 11.00 6.11
CA LEU A 53 3.85 11.21 4.82
C LEU A 53 5.36 11.05 4.93
N GLU A 54 5.97 11.70 5.92
CA GLU A 54 7.42 11.66 6.13
C GLU A 54 7.89 10.23 6.40
N LEU A 55 7.21 9.52 7.31
CA LEU A 55 7.57 8.15 7.65
C LEU A 55 7.40 7.20 6.45
N LEU A 56 6.27 7.28 5.72
CA LEU A 56 6.06 6.45 4.54
C LEU A 56 7.10 6.74 3.44
N SER A 57 7.46 8.01 3.24
CA SER A 57 8.48 8.41 2.26
C SER A 57 9.87 7.88 2.61
N GLU A 58 10.21 7.89 3.90
CA GLU A 58 11.47 7.35 4.43
C GLU A 58 11.56 5.84 4.25
N ILE A 59 10.50 5.11 4.66
CA ILE A 59 10.50 3.66 4.61
C ILE A 59 10.33 3.12 3.20
N SER A 60 9.80 3.89 2.24
CA SER A 60 9.71 3.48 0.83
C SER A 60 11.07 3.49 0.08
N ASN A 61 12.17 3.67 0.81
CA ASN A 61 13.52 3.57 0.27
C ASN A 61 14.02 2.11 0.34
N LYS A 62 14.53 1.56 -0.76
CA LYS A 62 15.05 0.18 -0.86
C LYS A 62 16.10 -0.18 0.20
N ASN A 63 16.83 0.80 0.71
CA ASN A 63 17.85 0.60 1.74
C ASN A 63 17.27 0.64 3.17
N ASN A 64 15.99 1.00 3.34
CA ASN A 64 15.33 1.02 4.63
C ASN A 64 14.86 -0.39 5.00
N LYS A 65 15.08 -0.82 6.26
CA LYS A 65 14.63 -2.13 6.75
C LYS A 65 13.11 -2.33 6.56
N TYR A 66 12.32 -1.26 6.62
CA TYR A 66 10.85 -1.32 6.62
C TYR A 66 10.20 -1.18 5.23
N HIS A 67 10.97 -1.20 4.13
CA HIS A 67 10.45 -0.89 2.79
C HIS A 67 9.55 -1.96 2.15
N ASP A 68 9.62 -3.19 2.65
CA ASP A 68 8.92 -4.32 2.06
C ASP A 68 7.58 -4.60 2.76
N GLY A 69 6.64 -5.15 2.02
CA GLY A 69 5.27 -5.41 2.47
C GLY A 69 4.32 -4.21 2.33
N PHE A 70 3.27 -4.23 3.14
CA PHE A 70 2.25 -3.18 3.23
C PHE A 70 2.34 -2.43 4.56
N HIS A 71 1.90 -1.19 4.56
CA HIS A 71 1.69 -0.36 5.74
C HIS A 71 0.19 -0.17 5.94
N ILE A 72 -0.26 -0.23 7.18
CA ILE A 72 -1.68 -0.15 7.51
C ILE A 72 -1.94 1.19 8.18
N LEU A 73 -2.93 1.91 7.66
CA LEU A 73 -3.42 3.16 8.23
C LEU A 73 -4.86 2.94 8.69
N ASN A 74 -5.20 3.55 9.81
CA ASN A 74 -6.59 3.67 10.23
C ASN A 74 -7.34 4.72 9.38
N GLU A 75 -8.63 4.90 9.63
CA GLU A 75 -9.41 5.89 8.88
C GLU A 75 -8.98 7.35 9.12
N SER A 76 -8.30 7.69 10.22
CA SER A 76 -7.75 9.05 10.42
C SER A 76 -6.46 9.28 9.63
N GLY A 77 -5.90 8.26 8.98
CA GLY A 77 -4.62 8.34 8.26
C GLY A 77 -3.39 8.15 9.14
N SER A 78 -3.57 7.65 10.36
CA SER A 78 -2.48 7.32 11.29
C SER A 78 -1.98 5.91 11.00
N ILE A 79 -0.66 5.74 10.95
CA ILE A 79 -0.02 4.44 10.72
C ILE A 79 -0.19 3.58 11.96
N THR A 80 -0.81 2.42 11.80
CA THR A 80 -0.99 1.43 12.87
C THR A 80 0.01 0.29 12.76
N HIS A 81 0.39 -0.09 11.54
CA HIS A 81 1.33 -1.17 11.27
C HIS A 81 2.25 -0.82 10.11
N THR A 82 3.49 -1.30 10.17
CA THR A 82 4.49 -1.12 9.11
C THR A 82 5.11 -2.45 8.72
N ALA A 83 5.53 -2.58 7.47
CA ALA A 83 6.24 -3.75 6.96
C ALA A 83 5.49 -5.06 7.23
N GLN A 84 4.22 -5.10 6.82
CA GLN A 84 3.37 -6.29 6.94
C GLN A 84 3.51 -7.14 5.68
N TYR A 85 3.85 -8.41 5.83
CA TYR A 85 3.58 -9.39 4.79
C TYR A 85 2.06 -9.55 4.73
N PHE A 86 1.46 -9.28 3.58
CA PHE A 86 0.02 -9.34 3.38
C PHE A 86 -0.29 -10.36 2.30
N SER A 87 -1.03 -11.41 2.66
CA SER A 87 -1.31 -12.55 1.78
C SER A 87 -2.81 -12.86 1.74
N PRO A 88 -3.60 -12.04 1.03
CA PRO A 88 -5.03 -12.28 0.88
C PRO A 88 -5.30 -13.55 0.09
N GLN A 89 -6.45 -14.16 0.34
CA GLN A 89 -6.92 -15.32 -0.43
C GLN A 89 -7.08 -14.96 -1.91
N ILE A 90 -6.84 -15.95 -2.78
CA ILE A 90 -7.08 -15.80 -4.22
C ILE A 90 -8.58 -15.73 -4.46
N ILE A 91 -9.05 -14.66 -5.12
CA ILE A 91 -10.45 -14.50 -5.51
C ILE A 91 -10.58 -14.76 -7.02
N HIS A 92 -11.22 -15.87 -7.39
CA HIS A 92 -11.27 -16.33 -8.77
C HIS A 92 -12.03 -15.40 -9.72
N ASP A 93 -13.04 -14.69 -9.21
CA ASP A 93 -13.91 -13.82 -10.02
C ASP A 93 -13.39 -12.37 -10.14
N VAL A 94 -12.23 -12.09 -9.55
CA VAL A 94 -11.60 -10.76 -9.65
C VAL A 94 -10.77 -10.67 -10.92
N TRP A 95 -11.12 -9.69 -11.75
CA TRP A 95 -10.45 -9.44 -13.02
C TRP A 95 -9.46 -8.28 -12.93
N PHE A 96 -8.36 -8.41 -13.66
CA PHE A 96 -7.44 -7.32 -13.98
C PHE A 96 -6.83 -7.58 -15.37
N ASP A 97 -6.40 -6.51 -16.01
CA ASP A 97 -5.78 -6.59 -17.34
C ASP A 97 -4.42 -7.29 -17.27
N ARG A 98 -4.37 -8.52 -17.81
CA ARG A 98 -3.17 -9.36 -17.86
C ARG A 98 -2.18 -8.97 -18.95
N SER A 99 -2.54 -8.02 -19.83
CA SER A 99 -1.57 -7.45 -20.76
C SER A 99 -0.59 -6.49 -20.07
N ARG A 100 -0.98 -5.93 -18.92
CA ARG A 100 -0.10 -5.12 -18.06
C ARG A 100 0.82 -6.02 -17.24
N ILE A 101 2.11 -5.69 -17.22
CA ILE A 101 3.07 -6.32 -16.31
C ILE A 101 2.76 -5.83 -14.89
N VAL A 102 2.13 -6.69 -14.09
CA VAL A 102 1.81 -6.44 -12.68
C VAL A 102 2.62 -7.36 -11.77
N GLY A 103 3.00 -6.84 -10.60
CA GLY A 103 3.77 -7.58 -9.59
C GLY A 103 2.92 -8.08 -8.42
N GLY A 104 3.55 -8.82 -7.50
CA GLY A 104 2.86 -9.39 -6.33
C GLY A 104 2.12 -8.36 -5.47
N ARG A 105 2.69 -7.17 -5.27
CA ARG A 105 2.03 -6.07 -4.52
C ARG A 105 0.73 -5.62 -5.17
N PHE A 106 0.64 -5.61 -6.50
CA PHE A 106 -0.59 -5.28 -7.22
C PHE A 106 -1.67 -6.33 -6.94
N VAL A 107 -1.34 -7.61 -7.09
CA VAL A 107 -2.29 -8.70 -6.91
C VAL A 107 -2.75 -8.80 -5.46
N ALA A 108 -1.84 -8.63 -4.49
CA ALA A 108 -2.18 -8.58 -3.07
C ALA A 108 -3.08 -7.37 -2.74
N ALA A 109 -2.81 -6.18 -3.29
CA ALA A 109 -3.69 -5.03 -3.10
C ALA A 109 -5.09 -5.29 -3.66
N LEU A 110 -5.17 -5.85 -4.87
CA LEU A 110 -6.42 -6.14 -5.56
C LEU A 110 -7.28 -7.16 -4.79
N TYR A 111 -6.76 -8.35 -4.49
CA TYR A 111 -7.50 -9.36 -3.75
C TYR A 111 -7.78 -8.92 -2.31
N GLY A 112 -6.82 -8.24 -1.67
CA GLY A 112 -6.99 -7.69 -0.34
C GLY A 112 -8.13 -6.69 -0.25
N SER A 113 -8.40 -5.93 -1.31
CA SER A 113 -9.52 -4.99 -1.35
C SER A 113 -10.91 -5.66 -1.33
N CYS A 114 -10.99 -7.00 -1.41
CA CYS A 114 -12.22 -7.76 -1.21
C CYS A 114 -12.52 -8.06 0.27
N ILE A 115 -11.57 -7.83 1.18
CA ILE A 115 -11.76 -8.08 2.62
C ILE A 115 -12.66 -6.97 3.19
N ALA A 116 -13.72 -7.34 3.91
CA ALA A 116 -14.77 -6.42 4.35
C ALA A 116 -14.26 -5.28 5.25
N GLU A 117 -13.25 -5.56 6.08
CA GLU A 117 -12.61 -4.59 6.97
C GLU A 117 -11.69 -3.61 6.22
N ILE A 118 -11.29 -3.93 4.99
CA ILE A 118 -10.44 -3.08 4.16
C ILE A 118 -11.31 -2.15 3.32
N LYS A 119 -11.19 -0.85 3.58
CA LYS A 119 -11.87 0.18 2.81
C LYS A 119 -11.23 0.40 1.45
N PHE A 120 -9.91 0.54 1.46
CA PHE A 120 -9.09 0.74 0.27
C PHE A 120 -7.74 0.05 0.44
N THR A 121 -7.22 -0.48 -0.65
CA THR A 121 -5.78 -0.71 -0.80
C THR A 121 -5.23 0.25 -1.84
N GLY A 122 -3.99 0.68 -1.67
CA GLY A 122 -3.36 1.63 -2.56
C GLY A 122 -1.89 1.32 -2.72
N ILE A 123 -1.37 1.46 -3.93
CA ILE A 123 0.04 1.18 -4.22
C ILE A 123 0.61 2.29 -5.09
N VAL A 124 1.92 2.53 -4.92
CA VAL A 124 2.75 3.06 -5.99
C VAL A 124 3.87 2.07 -6.25
N SER A 125 4.00 1.62 -7.49
CA SER A 125 5.10 0.74 -7.90
C SER A 125 6.40 1.52 -8.09
N GLU A 126 7.53 0.81 -8.11
CA GLU A 126 8.83 1.40 -8.46
C GLU A 126 8.80 2.11 -9.83
N GLY A 127 8.09 1.54 -10.81
CA GLY A 127 7.88 2.13 -12.14
C GLY A 127 6.86 3.26 -12.18
N ALA A 128 6.64 3.96 -11.08
CA ALA A 128 5.77 5.14 -10.98
C ALA A 128 4.29 4.91 -11.34
N ARG A 129 3.80 3.66 -11.28
CA ARG A 129 2.37 3.36 -11.46
C ARG A 129 1.63 3.40 -10.14
N LEU A 130 0.62 4.25 -10.03
CA LEU A 130 -0.25 4.40 -8.86
C LEU A 130 -1.58 3.70 -9.14
N SER A 131 -2.00 2.83 -8.23
CA SER A 131 -3.31 2.17 -8.29
C SER A 131 -4.02 2.22 -6.94
N ILE A 132 -5.34 2.39 -6.95
CA ILE A 132 -6.20 2.26 -5.76
C ILE A 132 -7.29 1.25 -6.06
N PHE A 133 -7.54 0.37 -5.09
CA PHE A 133 -8.52 -0.70 -5.22
C PHE A 133 -9.57 -0.64 -4.11
N SER A 134 -10.78 -1.07 -4.45
CA SER A 134 -11.89 -1.26 -3.53
C SER A 134 -12.83 -2.33 -4.08
N ASN A 135 -13.30 -3.23 -3.23
CA ASN A 135 -14.24 -4.30 -3.59
C ASN A 135 -13.78 -5.11 -4.81
N GLY A 136 -12.50 -5.48 -4.86
CA GLY A 136 -11.93 -6.30 -5.93
C GLY A 136 -11.81 -5.60 -7.28
N LYS A 137 -11.80 -4.25 -7.31
CA LYS A 137 -11.69 -3.46 -8.54
C LYS A 137 -10.62 -2.40 -8.41
N GLU A 138 -9.87 -2.17 -9.48
CA GLU A 138 -9.01 -1.00 -9.63
C GLU A 138 -9.89 0.22 -9.93
N ILE A 139 -10.10 1.07 -8.92
CA ILE A 139 -10.98 2.24 -9.01
C ILE A 139 -10.22 3.53 -9.38
N HIS A 140 -8.89 3.44 -9.49
CA HIS A 140 -8.01 4.48 -9.99
C HIS A 140 -6.71 3.85 -10.48
N TYR A 141 -6.20 4.35 -11.61
CA TYR A 141 -4.91 4.01 -12.19
C TYR A 141 -4.28 5.25 -12.81
N GLU A 142 -2.98 5.46 -12.58
CA GLU A 142 -2.20 6.53 -13.18
C GLU A 142 -0.73 6.11 -13.34
N GLU A 143 -0.10 6.49 -14.46
CA GLU A 143 1.36 6.49 -14.60
C GLU A 143 1.87 7.90 -14.28
N LEU A 144 2.56 8.03 -13.14
CA LEU A 144 3.04 9.31 -12.64
C LEU A 144 4.22 9.82 -13.48
N GLN A 145 4.21 11.12 -13.77
CA GLN A 145 5.25 11.84 -14.52
C GLN A 145 6.09 12.73 -13.59
#